data_AF-A0A7S3WBT4-F1
#
_entry.id   AF-A0A7S3WBT4-F1
#
_cell.length_a   1.000
_cell.length_b   1.000
_cell.length_c   1.000
_cell.angle_alpha   90.00
_cell.angle_beta   90.00
_cell.angle_gamma   90.00
#
_symmetry.space_group_name_H-M   'P 1'
#
loop_
_entity.id
_entity.type
_entity.pdbx_description
1 polymer ?
#
loop_
_entity_poly.entity_id
_entity_poly.type
_entity_poly.pdbx_seq_one_letter_code
_entity_poly.pdbx_strand_id
1 'polypeptide(L)'
;MPRDEGNHPWPLRPNLLLLLADDMGWGDWPNANTPLRHLDALAAAGTRFTAFYTPSCICSPARGALLTGRMAIRWGGAGATWHGTAFGAGANGGLPASEHTIGTELRSLGYATAMAGKWHLGQAAGHTPRDHGFDRFLGIPFSTDMGSSAWQLSDALPLPLLANESIAEQPADIGALTATYLSFSREFVFSAARRAQPWFLFVSFHQPHVPLAPSPRFCNRSAAGSYGDTLLEMDEAIGELGRIVSEAGAARSTLTLFASDNGPWVEMAPAAGSAGPLRGGKFTTYEGGIRALAGRRAGRPRDGRRGLAAGRAPHRRPARGRDSARAAARREGPPPAPVRAERGGPAPLPLLLWRHARRRLPRRPAAVPRPVGCALRRLQAALRHARRPAHLPGGEAAPLPRRAGRGRVEAAPRAPPRRRARRLLALRGRALDRADQRLRRRSGGDAAGQQRSASRP
;
A
#
# COMPACT_ATOMS: atom_id res chain seq x y z
N MET A 1 42.36 6.41 12.12
CA MET A 1 41.34 6.08 13.14
C MET A 1 40.08 5.60 12.44
N PRO A 2 39.81 4.28 12.38
CA PRO A 2 38.55 3.77 11.88
C PRO A 2 37.44 4.27 12.80
N ARG A 3 36.30 4.70 12.22
CA ARG A 3 35.13 5.08 13.02
C ARG A 3 34.62 3.82 13.71
N ASP A 4 34.44 3.93 15.01
CA ASP A 4 33.83 2.96 15.89
C ASP A 4 32.54 2.39 15.25
N GLU A 5 32.60 1.14 14.77
CA GLU A 5 31.43 0.37 14.30
C GLU A 5 30.64 -0.24 15.48
N GLY A 6 31.07 0.04 16.72
CA GLY A 6 30.37 -0.32 17.94
C GLY A 6 29.18 0.61 18.18
N ASN A 7 28.04 -0.01 18.53
CA ASN A 7 26.85 0.65 19.09
C ASN A 7 25.82 1.22 18.09
N HIS A 8 25.49 0.47 17.04
CA HIS A 8 24.19 0.68 16.39
C HIS A 8 23.09 -0.06 17.18
N PRO A 9 21.96 0.58 17.54
CA PRO A 9 20.94 -0.01 18.42
C PRO A 9 20.11 -1.12 17.75
N TRP A 10 20.63 -1.78 16.72
CA TRP A 10 19.89 -2.72 15.87
C TRP A 10 20.78 -3.87 15.42
N PRO A 11 20.24 -5.10 15.29
CA PRO A 11 20.93 -6.18 14.61
C PRO A 11 21.25 -5.76 13.15
N LEU A 12 22.31 -6.34 12.58
CA LEU A 12 22.82 -5.99 11.24
C LEU A 12 21.74 -6.09 10.13
N ARG A 13 20.72 -6.94 10.35
CA ARG A 13 19.56 -7.14 9.46
C ARG A 13 18.29 -7.29 10.32
N PRO A 14 17.54 -6.20 10.58
CA PRO A 14 16.30 -6.30 11.34
C PRO A 14 15.20 -6.95 10.49
N ASN A 15 14.21 -7.56 11.15
CA ASN A 15 12.95 -7.92 10.55
C ASN A 15 12.12 -6.65 10.29
N LEU A 16 11.28 -6.68 9.26
CA LEU A 16 10.49 -5.53 8.83
C LEU A 16 9.01 -5.92 8.82
N LEU A 17 8.21 -5.20 9.60
CA LEU A 17 6.74 -5.29 9.58
C LEU A 17 6.17 -3.97 9.08
N LEU A 18 5.63 -3.95 7.86
CA LEU A 18 4.97 -2.80 7.28
C LEU A 18 3.45 -3.00 7.32
N LEU A 19 2.77 -2.07 7.95
CA LEU A 19 1.32 -2.04 8.14
C LEU A 19 0.76 -0.86 7.37
N LEU A 20 -0.19 -1.09 6.47
CA LEU A 20 -0.78 -0.05 5.64
C LEU A 20 -2.30 -0.11 5.69
N ALA A 21 -2.93 0.96 6.17
CA ALA A 21 -4.37 1.17 6.13
C ALA A 21 -4.82 1.78 4.79
N ASP A 22 -6.09 1.60 4.44
CA ASP A 22 -6.70 1.96 3.16
C ASP A 22 -7.81 3.00 3.36
N ASP A 23 -7.62 4.23 2.89
CA ASP A 23 -8.52 5.37 3.11
C ASP A 23 -8.67 5.85 4.57
N MET A 24 -7.69 5.59 5.45
CA MET A 24 -7.73 6.10 6.83
C MET A 24 -7.26 7.56 6.91
N GLY A 25 -8.14 8.44 7.38
CA GLY A 25 -7.89 9.88 7.43
C GLY A 25 -7.08 10.33 8.64
N TRP A 26 -6.48 11.53 8.53
CA TRP A 26 -5.70 12.13 9.62
C TRP A 26 -6.51 12.36 10.91
N GLY A 27 -7.81 12.64 10.77
CA GLY A 27 -8.74 12.85 11.89
C GLY A 27 -9.24 11.56 12.54
N ASP A 28 -8.90 10.38 12.01
CA ASP A 28 -9.31 9.10 12.60
C ASP A 28 -8.41 8.68 13.77
N TRP A 29 -7.22 9.29 13.92
CA TRP A 29 -6.31 8.97 15.01
C TRP A 29 -5.51 10.20 15.49
N PRO A 30 -5.65 10.62 16.77
CA PRO A 30 -6.49 10.04 17.80
C PRO A 30 -7.96 10.47 17.64
N ASN A 31 -8.89 9.57 17.90
CA ASN A 31 -10.32 9.85 17.91
C ASN A 31 -10.98 9.15 19.12
N ALA A 32 -11.69 9.91 19.96
CA ALA A 32 -12.30 9.38 21.18
C ALA A 32 -13.45 8.39 20.91
N ASN A 33 -14.15 8.54 19.78
CA ASN A 33 -15.26 7.65 19.39
C ASN A 33 -14.76 6.28 18.89
N THR A 34 -13.47 6.20 18.54
CA THR A 34 -12.82 5.01 18.00
C THR A 34 -11.42 4.89 18.61
N PRO A 35 -11.31 4.50 19.90
CA PRO A 35 -10.02 4.46 20.58
C PRO A 35 -9.14 3.32 20.05
N LEU A 36 -8.13 3.68 19.25
CA LEU A 36 -7.17 2.77 18.63
C LEU A 36 -5.99 2.49 19.58
N ARG A 37 -6.22 1.64 20.58
CA ARG A 37 -5.32 1.41 21.71
C ARG A 37 -3.98 0.80 21.29
N HIS A 38 -3.96 -0.07 20.28
CA HIS A 38 -2.73 -0.72 19.83
C HIS A 38 -1.88 0.23 18.97
N LEU A 39 -2.51 1.08 18.16
CA LEU A 39 -1.83 2.19 17.50
C LEU A 39 -1.30 3.22 18.49
N ASP A 40 -2.07 3.57 19.52
CA ASP A 40 -1.61 4.43 20.61
C ASP A 40 -0.38 3.83 21.30
N ALA A 41 -0.40 2.53 21.61
CA ALA A 41 0.74 1.83 22.17
C ALA A 41 1.96 1.78 21.21
N LEU A 42 1.73 1.60 19.91
CA LEU A 42 2.78 1.66 18.88
C LEU A 42 3.45 3.04 18.86
N ALA A 43 2.66 4.11 18.88
CA ALA A 43 3.14 5.49 18.91
C ALA A 43 3.88 5.80 20.21
N ALA A 44 3.33 5.42 21.36
CA ALA A 44 3.93 5.65 22.68
C ALA A 44 5.26 4.91 22.85
N ALA A 45 5.38 3.71 22.29
CA ALA A 45 6.62 2.94 22.28
C ALA A 45 7.62 3.37 21.18
N GLY A 46 7.27 4.36 20.37
CA GLY A 46 7.93 4.65 19.10
C GLY A 46 7.99 6.14 18.75
N THR A 47 7.79 6.44 17.47
CA THR A 47 7.68 7.81 16.94
C THR A 47 6.42 7.91 16.12
N ARG A 48 5.56 8.88 16.46
CA ARG A 48 4.42 9.29 15.63
C ARG A 48 4.84 10.50 14.78
N PHE A 49 4.48 10.47 13.50
CA PHE A 49 4.73 11.58 12.59
C PHE A 49 3.48 12.46 12.51
N THR A 50 3.65 13.76 12.73
CA THR A 50 2.56 14.74 12.61
C THR A 50 2.43 15.33 11.20
N ALA A 51 3.51 15.26 10.42
CA ALA A 51 3.59 15.71 9.03
C ALA A 51 4.20 14.61 8.15
N PHE A 52 3.43 13.56 7.90
CA PHE A 52 3.76 12.50 6.95
C PHE A 52 2.87 12.62 5.71
N TYR A 53 3.44 12.40 4.53
CA TYR A 53 2.76 12.58 3.26
C TYR A 53 2.84 11.34 2.38
N THR A 54 1.71 10.94 1.84
CA THR A 54 1.63 10.00 0.74
C THR A 54 1.86 10.75 -0.59
N PRO A 55 2.56 10.15 -1.57
CA PRO A 55 2.81 10.77 -2.86
C PRO A 55 1.58 10.84 -3.79
N SER A 56 0.42 10.33 -3.36
CA SER A 56 -0.83 10.38 -4.12
C SER A 56 -2.06 10.35 -3.22
N CYS A 57 -3.15 10.92 -3.68
CA CYS A 57 -4.46 10.95 -3.00
C CYS A 57 -5.37 9.77 -3.36
N ILE A 58 -4.81 8.67 -3.89
CA ILE A 58 -5.55 7.47 -4.32
C ILE A 58 -4.63 6.23 -4.23
N CYS A 59 -5.26 5.07 -4.00
CA CYS A 59 -4.62 3.82 -3.58
C CYS A 59 -3.44 3.35 -4.44
N SER A 60 -3.64 2.94 -5.70
CA SER A 60 -2.55 2.29 -6.47
C SER A 60 -1.33 3.19 -6.69
N PRO A 61 -1.46 4.48 -7.08
CA PRO A 61 -0.32 5.38 -7.20
C PRO A 61 0.44 5.53 -5.88
N ALA A 62 -0.27 5.59 -4.74
CA ALA A 62 0.34 5.66 -3.42
C ALA A 62 1.09 4.37 -3.05
N ARG A 63 0.45 3.21 -3.25
CA ARG A 63 1.02 1.88 -2.99
C ARG A 63 2.24 1.60 -3.86
N GLY A 64 2.16 1.90 -5.15
CA GLY A 64 3.28 1.73 -6.07
C GLY A 64 4.45 2.63 -5.69
N ALA A 65 4.19 3.87 -5.27
CA ALA A 65 5.24 4.77 -4.81
C ALA A 65 5.83 4.38 -3.45
N LEU A 66 5.02 3.83 -2.54
CA LEU A 66 5.49 3.25 -1.28
C LEU A 66 6.48 2.10 -1.54
N LEU A 67 6.12 1.20 -2.46
CA LEU A 67 6.92 0.00 -2.75
C LEU A 67 8.15 0.30 -3.60
N THR A 68 8.07 1.20 -4.57
CA THR A 68 9.20 1.53 -5.49
C THR A 68 10.08 2.67 -4.98
N GLY A 69 9.58 3.48 -4.04
CA GLY A 69 10.21 4.75 -3.66
C GLY A 69 10.18 5.81 -4.77
N ARG A 70 9.33 5.64 -5.80
CA ARG A 70 9.24 6.51 -6.99
C ARG A 70 7.84 7.05 -7.15
N MET A 71 7.73 8.34 -7.47
CA MET A 71 6.43 8.97 -7.78
C MET A 71 5.70 8.22 -8.90
N ALA A 72 4.37 8.16 -8.83
CA ALA A 72 3.53 7.41 -9.76
C ALA A 72 3.76 7.74 -11.24
N ILE A 73 4.04 9.01 -11.54
CA ILE A 73 4.35 9.46 -12.92
C ILE A 73 5.59 8.76 -13.51
N ARG A 74 6.53 8.30 -12.68
CA ARG A 74 7.79 7.70 -13.15
C ARG A 74 7.66 6.23 -13.54
N TRP A 75 6.71 5.52 -12.96
CA TRP A 75 6.44 4.11 -13.27
C TRP A 75 5.18 3.92 -14.13
N GLY A 76 4.50 5.00 -14.51
CA GLY A 76 3.29 4.96 -15.35
C GLY A 76 1.98 4.85 -14.56
N GLY A 77 2.03 4.91 -13.22
CA GLY A 77 0.87 4.77 -12.34
C GLY A 77 -0.09 5.95 -12.31
N ALA A 78 0.32 7.13 -12.78
CA ALA A 78 -0.49 8.34 -12.72
C ALA A 78 -1.80 8.29 -13.55
N GLY A 79 -1.92 7.33 -14.49
CA GLY A 79 -3.14 7.08 -15.26
C GLY A 79 -3.62 5.63 -15.28
N ALA A 80 -2.90 4.71 -14.61
CA ALA A 80 -3.12 3.26 -14.73
C ALA A 80 -4.34 2.75 -13.94
N THR A 81 -4.85 3.53 -12.97
CA THR A 81 -5.97 3.11 -12.11
C THR A 81 -7.35 3.36 -12.71
N TRP A 82 -7.45 4.26 -13.68
CA TRP A 82 -8.75 4.76 -14.15
C TRP A 82 -9.24 4.09 -15.44
N HIS A 83 -8.40 3.34 -16.15
CA HIS A 83 -8.73 2.82 -17.49
C HIS A 83 -9.01 1.31 -17.56
N GLY A 84 -9.27 0.64 -16.42
CA GLY A 84 -9.56 -0.81 -16.40
C GLY A 84 -8.41 -1.70 -16.87
N THR A 85 -7.23 -1.12 -17.10
CA THR A 85 -6.05 -1.84 -17.56
C THR A 85 -5.45 -2.69 -16.46
N ALA A 86 -5.56 -2.28 -15.19
CA ALA A 86 -4.92 -2.95 -14.07
C ALA A 86 -5.80 -4.01 -13.37
N PHE A 87 -7.13 -3.87 -13.46
CA PHE A 87 -8.08 -4.67 -12.68
C PHE A 87 -9.30 -5.07 -13.52
N GLY A 88 -9.88 -6.23 -13.22
CA GLY A 88 -11.03 -6.78 -13.95
C GLY A 88 -10.66 -7.70 -15.13
N ALA A 89 -11.68 -8.34 -15.72
CA ALA A 89 -11.48 -9.31 -16.80
C ALA A 89 -10.74 -8.67 -17.99
N GLY A 90 -9.64 -9.29 -18.41
CA GLY A 90 -8.80 -8.78 -19.51
C GLY A 90 -7.80 -7.70 -19.12
N ALA A 91 -7.67 -7.37 -17.83
CA ALA A 91 -6.60 -6.50 -17.34
C ALA A 91 -5.21 -7.06 -17.72
N ASN A 92 -4.35 -6.19 -18.24
CA ASN A 92 -3.00 -6.53 -18.70
C ASN A 92 -1.94 -5.50 -18.29
N GLY A 93 -2.34 -4.49 -17.51
CA GLY A 93 -1.48 -3.45 -16.96
C GLY A 93 -1.29 -3.62 -15.46
N GLY A 94 -0.41 -2.79 -14.92
CA GLY A 94 -0.03 -2.82 -13.51
C GLY A 94 1.32 -2.16 -13.30
N LEU A 95 1.90 -2.38 -12.13
CA LEU A 95 3.28 -1.96 -11.83
C LEU A 95 4.23 -2.70 -12.80
N PRO A 96 4.99 -2.01 -13.66
CA PRO A 96 5.82 -2.69 -14.64
C PRO A 96 6.87 -3.59 -14.00
N ALA A 97 7.12 -4.78 -14.58
CA ALA A 97 8.13 -5.72 -14.11
C ALA A 97 9.56 -5.14 -14.02
N SER A 98 9.82 -4.01 -14.71
CA SER A 98 11.10 -3.28 -14.65
C SER A 98 11.27 -2.45 -13.37
N GLU A 99 10.20 -2.23 -12.58
CA GLU A 99 10.27 -1.48 -11.34
C GLU A 99 10.68 -2.38 -10.18
N HIS A 100 11.75 -1.97 -9.49
CA HIS A 100 12.24 -2.63 -8.30
C HIS A 100 11.46 -2.16 -7.08
N THR A 101 10.78 -3.09 -6.42
CA THR A 101 10.10 -2.81 -5.15
C THR A 101 11.02 -3.09 -3.96
N ILE A 102 10.63 -2.61 -2.77
CA ILE A 102 11.25 -3.01 -1.51
C ILE A 102 11.22 -4.54 -1.32
N GLY A 103 10.21 -5.24 -1.83
CA GLY A 103 10.15 -6.71 -1.85
C GLY A 103 11.29 -7.30 -2.68
N THR A 104 11.43 -6.86 -3.94
CA THR A 104 12.52 -7.29 -4.84
C THR A 104 13.90 -7.05 -4.22
N GLU A 105 14.11 -5.84 -3.67
CA GLU A 105 15.39 -5.47 -3.07
C GLU A 105 15.69 -6.31 -1.82
N LEU A 106 14.74 -6.49 -0.91
CA LEU A 106 14.94 -7.27 0.31
C LEU A 106 15.12 -8.76 0.03
N ARG A 107 14.36 -9.31 -0.91
CA ARG A 107 14.52 -10.69 -1.38
C ARG A 107 15.94 -10.92 -1.91
N SER A 108 16.49 -9.97 -2.68
CA SER A 108 17.88 -10.04 -3.17
C SER A 108 18.94 -10.03 -2.05
N LEU A 109 18.59 -9.49 -0.87
CA LEU A 109 19.43 -9.46 0.33
C LEU A 109 19.24 -10.70 1.23
N GLY A 110 18.46 -11.69 0.77
CA GLY A 110 18.21 -12.94 1.48
C GLY A 110 17.08 -12.90 2.52
N TYR A 111 16.24 -11.85 2.49
CA TYR A 111 15.04 -11.81 3.32
C TYR A 111 13.99 -12.81 2.81
N ALA A 112 13.29 -13.46 3.74
CA ALA A 112 11.99 -14.04 3.42
C ALA A 112 10.98 -12.90 3.25
N THR A 113 10.17 -12.94 2.19
CA THR A 113 9.22 -11.85 1.90
C THR A 113 7.79 -12.38 1.82
N ALA A 114 6.87 -11.71 2.48
CA ALA A 114 5.45 -12.03 2.41
C ALA A 114 4.57 -10.80 2.41
N MET A 115 3.42 -10.91 1.74
CA MET A 115 2.38 -9.91 1.73
C MET A 115 1.03 -10.51 2.09
N ALA A 116 0.28 -9.82 2.95
CA ALA A 116 -1.12 -10.13 3.25
C ALA A 116 -2.01 -8.94 2.88
N GLY A 117 -3.15 -9.20 2.24
CA GLY A 117 -4.18 -8.19 1.94
C GLY A 117 -4.08 -7.53 0.58
N LYS A 118 -4.42 -6.24 0.50
CA LYS A 118 -4.67 -5.52 -0.76
C LYS A 118 -3.42 -5.23 -1.57
N TRP A 119 -3.31 -5.77 -2.78
CA TRP A 119 -2.20 -5.46 -3.70
C TRP A 119 -2.42 -4.14 -4.45
N HIS A 120 -3.45 -4.12 -5.32
CA HIS A 120 -3.91 -2.96 -6.07
C HIS A 120 -2.87 -2.36 -7.02
N LEU A 121 -2.02 -3.18 -7.64
CA LEU A 121 -0.96 -2.78 -8.57
C LEU A 121 -0.91 -3.63 -9.85
N GLY A 122 -2.05 -4.19 -10.25
CA GLY A 122 -2.19 -5.10 -11.39
C GLY A 122 -2.43 -6.53 -10.93
N GLN A 123 -3.20 -7.29 -11.70
CA GLN A 123 -3.53 -8.68 -11.38
C GLN A 123 -3.00 -9.70 -12.39
N ALA A 124 -2.55 -9.24 -13.56
CA ALA A 124 -1.98 -10.11 -14.58
C ALA A 124 -0.53 -10.50 -14.25
N ALA A 125 -0.07 -11.61 -14.84
CA ALA A 125 1.32 -12.02 -14.78
C ALA A 125 2.26 -10.88 -15.20
N GLY A 126 3.38 -10.72 -14.49
CA GLY A 126 4.30 -9.59 -14.63
C GLY A 126 3.94 -8.37 -13.78
N HIS A 127 2.80 -8.40 -13.09
CA HIS A 127 2.31 -7.33 -12.21
C HIS A 127 1.87 -7.82 -10.83
N THR A 128 2.02 -9.12 -10.53
CA THR A 128 1.55 -9.71 -9.27
C THR A 128 2.53 -9.46 -8.12
N PRO A 129 2.13 -9.64 -6.84
CA PRO A 129 3.07 -9.58 -5.73
C PRO A 129 4.30 -10.50 -5.90
N ARG A 130 4.12 -11.68 -6.51
CA ARG A 130 5.20 -12.64 -6.79
C ARG A 130 6.25 -12.06 -7.72
N ASP A 131 5.79 -11.42 -8.81
CA ASP A 131 6.65 -10.75 -9.80
C ASP A 131 7.46 -9.60 -9.17
N HIS A 132 6.91 -9.01 -8.10
CA HIS A 132 7.50 -7.88 -7.38
C HIS A 132 8.14 -8.27 -6.05
N GLY A 133 8.65 -9.50 -5.96
CA GLY A 133 9.58 -9.91 -4.92
C GLY A 133 8.95 -10.28 -3.59
N PHE A 134 7.68 -10.69 -3.58
CA PHE A 134 7.05 -11.35 -2.43
C PHE A 134 7.01 -12.87 -2.65
N ASP A 135 7.74 -13.63 -1.82
CA ASP A 135 7.80 -15.09 -1.91
C ASP A 135 6.46 -15.76 -1.53
N ARG A 136 5.66 -15.11 -0.69
CA ARG A 136 4.32 -15.57 -0.31
C ARG A 136 3.31 -14.41 -0.37
N PHE A 137 2.14 -14.68 -0.90
CA PHE A 137 1.03 -13.74 -0.93
C PHE A 137 -0.27 -14.42 -0.54
N LEU A 138 -1.05 -13.77 0.31
CA LEU A 138 -2.45 -14.11 0.57
C LEU A 138 -3.27 -12.82 0.59
N GLY A 139 -4.12 -12.60 -0.41
CA GLY A 139 -4.80 -11.31 -0.51
C GLY A 139 -5.69 -11.14 -1.72
N ILE A 140 -6.29 -9.96 -1.80
CA ILE A 140 -7.15 -9.57 -2.93
C ILE A 140 -6.31 -8.66 -3.85
N PRO A 141 -6.29 -8.91 -5.16
CA PRO A 141 -5.43 -8.18 -6.08
C PRO A 141 -5.83 -6.70 -6.28
N PHE A 142 -7.02 -6.31 -5.86
CA PHE A 142 -7.61 -4.97 -5.97
C PHE A 142 -8.51 -4.65 -4.76
N SER A 143 -9.19 -3.50 -4.74
CA SER A 143 -10.09 -3.12 -3.65
C SER A 143 -11.29 -4.07 -3.53
N THR A 144 -11.78 -4.29 -2.32
CA THR A 144 -12.92 -5.16 -2.02
C THR A 144 -14.24 -4.71 -2.67
N ASP A 145 -14.36 -3.44 -3.06
CA ASP A 145 -15.52 -2.88 -3.75
C ASP A 145 -15.55 -3.11 -5.26
N MET A 146 -14.50 -3.67 -5.84
CA MET A 146 -14.36 -3.88 -7.29
C MET A 146 -14.82 -5.27 -7.75
N GLY A 147 -15.44 -6.06 -6.87
CA GLY A 147 -16.00 -7.38 -7.17
C GLY A 147 -17.30 -7.62 -6.41
N SER A 148 -18.07 -8.61 -6.85
CA SER A 148 -19.30 -9.01 -6.16
C SER A 148 -18.98 -9.84 -4.93
N SER A 149 -19.62 -9.55 -3.80
CA SER A 149 -19.44 -10.25 -2.52
C SER A 149 -20.73 -10.25 -1.70
N ALA A 150 -20.75 -10.98 -0.58
CA ALA A 150 -21.88 -10.96 0.35
C ALA A 150 -22.19 -9.56 0.91
N TRP A 151 -21.19 -8.66 0.92
CA TRP A 151 -21.30 -7.29 1.45
C TRP A 151 -21.54 -6.24 0.36
N GLN A 152 -21.37 -6.62 -0.92
CA GLN A 152 -21.57 -5.74 -2.06
C GLN A 152 -21.99 -6.55 -3.28
N LEU A 153 -23.29 -6.63 -3.49
CA LEU A 153 -23.86 -7.25 -4.69
C LEU A 153 -23.64 -6.32 -5.89
N SER A 154 -23.03 -6.86 -6.94
CA SER A 154 -22.87 -6.17 -8.23
C SER A 154 -22.84 -7.18 -9.38
N ASP A 155 -22.93 -6.66 -10.62
CA ASP A 155 -22.77 -7.45 -11.84
C ASP A 155 -21.29 -7.79 -12.14
N ALA A 156 -20.35 -7.37 -11.29
CA ALA A 156 -18.94 -7.70 -11.42
C ALA A 156 -18.68 -9.19 -11.09
N LEU A 157 -17.52 -9.70 -11.50
CA LEU A 157 -17.11 -11.04 -11.12
C LEU A 157 -17.02 -11.16 -9.58
N PRO A 158 -17.31 -12.34 -9.01
CA PRO A 158 -17.16 -12.56 -7.57
C PRO A 158 -15.73 -12.23 -7.11
N LEU A 159 -15.59 -11.64 -5.93
CA LEU A 159 -14.31 -11.16 -5.42
C LEU A 159 -13.34 -12.32 -5.13
N PRO A 160 -12.14 -12.39 -5.73
CA PRO A 160 -11.21 -13.48 -5.47
C PRO A 160 -10.26 -13.19 -4.30
N LEU A 161 -10.10 -14.16 -3.40
CA LEU A 161 -8.95 -14.26 -2.50
C LEU A 161 -7.89 -15.14 -3.15
N LEU A 162 -6.69 -14.58 -3.37
CA LEU A 162 -5.58 -15.28 -4.00
C LEU A 162 -4.57 -15.77 -2.97
N ALA A 163 -4.14 -17.03 -3.09
CA ALA A 163 -2.93 -17.57 -2.49
C ALA A 163 -1.85 -17.66 -3.58
N ASN A 164 -0.90 -16.72 -3.55
CA ASN A 164 -0.02 -16.40 -4.68
C ASN A 164 -0.82 -16.12 -5.96
N GLU A 165 -0.76 -17.02 -6.93
CA GLU A 165 -1.39 -16.88 -8.26
C GLU A 165 -2.68 -17.72 -8.38
N SER A 166 -3.01 -18.52 -7.36
CA SER A 166 -4.17 -19.39 -7.34
C SER A 166 -5.31 -18.79 -6.55
N ILE A 167 -6.55 -18.96 -7.03
CA ILE A 167 -7.75 -18.58 -6.29
C ILE A 167 -7.93 -19.56 -5.12
N ALA A 168 -7.83 -19.06 -3.90
CA ALA A 168 -8.10 -19.81 -2.69
C ALA A 168 -9.59 -19.82 -2.33
N GLU A 169 -10.28 -18.71 -2.60
CA GLU A 169 -11.71 -18.54 -2.30
C GLU A 169 -12.32 -17.50 -3.27
N GLN A 170 -13.54 -17.75 -3.76
CA GLN A 170 -14.28 -16.84 -4.63
C GLN A 170 -15.78 -17.18 -4.62
N PRO A 171 -16.70 -16.29 -4.17
CA PRO A 171 -16.42 -14.98 -3.59
C PRO A 171 -15.70 -15.09 -2.25
N ALA A 172 -14.77 -14.17 -1.98
CA ALA A 172 -14.10 -14.03 -0.69
C ALA A 172 -15.06 -13.52 0.40
N ASP A 173 -15.02 -14.13 1.57
CA ASP A 173 -15.67 -13.60 2.78
C ASP A 173 -14.88 -12.43 3.37
N ILE A 174 -15.29 -11.20 3.01
CA ILE A 174 -14.65 -9.95 3.47
C ILE A 174 -14.59 -9.87 5.00
N GLY A 175 -15.63 -10.35 5.70
CA GLY A 175 -15.71 -10.30 7.17
C GLY A 175 -14.74 -11.27 7.86
N ALA A 176 -14.23 -12.28 7.14
CA ALA A 176 -13.25 -13.24 7.67
C ALA A 176 -11.79 -12.87 7.34
N LEU A 177 -11.56 -11.92 6.41
CA LEU A 177 -10.22 -11.63 5.88
C LEU A 177 -9.20 -11.27 6.96
N THR A 178 -9.58 -10.52 7.98
CA THR A 178 -8.69 -10.14 9.09
C THR A 178 -8.11 -11.39 9.77
N ALA A 179 -8.96 -12.34 10.15
CA ALA A 179 -8.53 -13.58 10.81
C ALA A 179 -7.65 -14.43 9.88
N THR A 180 -8.04 -14.53 8.61
CA THR A 180 -7.28 -15.23 7.57
C THR A 180 -5.86 -14.67 7.39
N TYR A 181 -5.73 -13.34 7.32
CA TYR A 181 -4.43 -12.66 7.19
C TYR A 181 -3.58 -12.78 8.45
N LEU A 182 -4.18 -12.78 9.64
CA LEU A 182 -3.47 -13.01 10.90
C LEU A 182 -2.90 -14.44 10.99
N SER A 183 -3.68 -15.44 10.55
CA SER A 183 -3.22 -16.84 10.49
C SER A 183 -2.02 -17.00 9.55
N PHE A 184 -2.13 -16.45 8.33
CA PHE A 184 -1.03 -16.42 7.36
C PHE A 184 0.22 -15.72 7.91
N SER A 185 0.03 -14.55 8.53
CA SER A 185 1.12 -13.76 9.11
C SER A 185 1.84 -14.53 10.23
N ARG A 186 1.08 -15.23 11.09
CA ARG A 186 1.65 -16.11 12.13
C ARG A 186 2.48 -17.22 11.51
N GLU A 187 1.94 -17.97 10.55
CA GLU A 187 2.68 -19.06 9.91
C GLU A 187 4.00 -18.56 9.29
N PHE A 188 3.94 -17.45 8.54
CA PHE A 188 5.11 -16.86 7.91
C PHE A 188 6.18 -16.44 8.92
N VAL A 189 5.81 -15.65 9.94
CA VAL A 189 6.76 -15.12 10.93
C VAL A 189 7.42 -16.26 11.70
N PHE A 190 6.65 -17.25 12.16
CA PHE A 190 7.21 -18.40 12.88
C PHE A 190 8.10 -19.27 11.98
N SER A 191 7.74 -19.45 10.71
CA SER A 191 8.57 -20.18 9.74
C SER A 191 9.91 -19.47 9.48
N ALA A 192 9.91 -18.15 9.34
CA ALA A 192 11.14 -17.38 9.16
C ALA A 192 12.00 -17.38 10.44
N ALA A 193 11.37 -17.23 11.61
CA ALA A 193 12.05 -17.26 12.91
C ALA A 193 12.76 -18.61 13.17
N ARG A 194 12.10 -19.75 12.88
CA ARG A 194 12.71 -21.08 13.01
C ARG A 194 13.95 -21.27 12.13
N ARG A 195 13.98 -20.61 10.97
CA ARG A 195 15.11 -20.65 10.03
C ARG A 195 16.17 -19.59 10.31
N ALA A 196 16.00 -18.80 11.37
CA ALA A 196 16.83 -17.63 11.68
C ALA A 196 17.00 -16.67 10.47
N GLN A 197 16.00 -16.64 9.58
CA GLN A 197 16.05 -15.84 8.36
C GLN A 197 15.42 -14.46 8.65
N PRO A 198 16.07 -13.34 8.30
CA PRO A 198 15.43 -12.04 8.40
C PRO A 198 14.22 -12.01 7.47
N TRP A 199 13.14 -11.37 7.90
CA TRP A 199 11.89 -11.38 7.14
C TRP A 199 11.30 -9.99 6.95
N PHE A 200 10.54 -9.86 5.87
CA PHE A 200 9.72 -8.70 5.55
C PHE A 200 8.28 -9.16 5.36
N LEU A 201 7.41 -8.68 6.26
CA LEU A 201 5.98 -8.89 6.19
C LEU A 201 5.31 -7.55 5.89
N PHE A 202 4.61 -7.48 4.75
CA PHE A 202 3.77 -6.35 4.38
C PHE A 202 2.30 -6.72 4.56
N VAL A 203 1.68 -6.20 5.63
CA VAL A 203 0.24 -6.31 5.85
C VAL A 203 -0.42 -5.05 5.33
N SER A 204 -1.08 -5.19 4.19
CA SER A 204 -1.87 -4.14 3.59
C SER A 204 -3.34 -4.40 3.85
N PHE A 205 -3.88 -3.75 4.88
CA PHE A 205 -5.29 -3.87 5.22
C PHE A 205 -6.21 -3.41 4.08
N HIS A 206 -7.42 -3.98 4.05
CA HIS A 206 -8.55 -3.42 3.29
C HIS A 206 -9.26 -2.35 4.13
N GLN A 207 -9.11 -2.41 5.45
CA GLN A 207 -9.70 -1.45 6.36
C GLN A 207 -9.02 -0.08 6.26
N PRO A 208 -9.79 1.02 6.44
CA PRO A 208 -11.25 1.09 6.54
C PRO A 208 -12.00 1.36 5.20
N HIS A 209 -11.45 0.97 4.05
CA HIS A 209 -12.11 1.17 2.75
C HIS A 209 -13.45 0.44 2.69
N VAL A 210 -14.43 1.07 2.04
CA VAL A 210 -15.75 0.48 1.76
C VAL A 210 -15.65 -0.72 0.82
N PRO A 211 -16.56 -1.72 0.89
CA PRO A 211 -17.65 -1.85 1.85
C PRO A 211 -17.14 -2.17 3.25
N LEU A 212 -17.80 -1.61 4.27
CA LEU A 212 -17.43 -1.82 5.67
C LEU A 212 -17.99 -3.17 6.13
N ALA A 213 -17.11 -4.14 6.33
CA ALA A 213 -17.44 -5.51 6.70
C ALA A 213 -16.69 -5.92 7.99
N PRO A 214 -16.97 -5.29 9.14
CA PRO A 214 -16.36 -5.72 10.39
C PRO A 214 -16.80 -7.15 10.74
N SER A 215 -15.90 -7.96 11.31
CA SER A 215 -16.28 -9.30 11.78
C SER A 215 -17.31 -9.21 12.92
N PRO A 216 -18.13 -10.25 13.15
CA PRO A 216 -19.23 -10.21 14.14
C PRO A 216 -18.81 -9.76 15.55
N ARG A 217 -17.56 -10.00 15.95
CA ARG A 217 -17.00 -9.57 17.24
C ARG A 217 -16.91 -8.05 17.38
N PHE A 218 -16.77 -7.33 16.27
CA PHE A 218 -16.56 -5.88 16.21
C PHE A 218 -17.80 -5.10 15.80
N CYS A 219 -18.87 -5.74 15.33
CA CYS A 219 -20.12 -5.06 15.03
C CYS A 219 -20.71 -4.34 16.27
N ASN A 220 -21.11 -3.09 16.09
CA ASN A 220 -21.73 -2.20 17.08
C ASN A 220 -20.85 -1.96 18.33
N ARG A 221 -19.53 -1.81 18.16
CA ARG A 221 -18.57 -1.60 19.25
C ARG A 221 -18.05 -0.17 19.33
N SER A 222 -18.11 0.59 18.24
CA SER A 222 -17.69 1.99 18.17
C SER A 222 -18.88 2.95 18.13
N ALA A 223 -18.72 4.12 18.76
CA ALA A 223 -19.65 5.23 18.62
C ALA A 223 -19.63 5.87 17.21
N ALA A 224 -18.63 5.53 16.38
CA ALA A 224 -18.53 5.97 14.99
C ALA A 224 -19.18 4.99 13.99
N GLY A 225 -20.08 4.13 14.47
CA GLY A 225 -20.79 3.13 13.64
C GLY A 225 -19.85 2.11 13.00
N SER A 226 -20.30 1.52 11.88
CA SER A 226 -19.55 0.46 11.20
C SER A 226 -18.15 0.88 10.74
N TYR A 227 -17.94 2.16 10.43
CA TYR A 227 -16.60 2.67 10.07
C TYR A 227 -15.65 2.55 11.26
N GLY A 228 -16.12 2.98 12.44
CA GLY A 228 -15.41 2.82 13.70
C GLY A 228 -15.20 1.35 14.07
N ASP A 229 -16.18 0.48 13.86
CA ASP A 229 -16.04 -0.96 14.10
C ASP A 229 -14.92 -1.57 13.25
N THR A 230 -14.87 -1.22 11.96
CA THR A 230 -13.81 -1.65 11.03
C THR A 230 -12.43 -1.14 11.47
N LEU A 231 -12.35 0.09 11.99
CA LEU A 231 -11.10 0.63 12.57
C LEU A 231 -10.68 -0.09 13.86
N LEU A 232 -11.62 -0.40 14.77
CA LEU A 232 -11.34 -1.15 16.00
C LEU A 232 -10.84 -2.57 15.68
N GLU A 233 -11.40 -3.22 14.67
CA GLU A 233 -10.91 -4.53 14.21
C GLU A 233 -9.50 -4.45 13.64
N MET A 234 -9.21 -3.43 12.82
CA MET A 234 -7.86 -3.19 12.31
C MET A 234 -6.87 -2.96 13.47
N ASP A 235 -7.24 -2.15 14.46
CA ASP A 235 -6.39 -1.90 15.63
C ASP A 235 -6.12 -3.18 16.42
N GLU A 236 -7.13 -4.04 16.66
CA GLU A 236 -6.90 -5.34 17.30
C GLU A 236 -5.96 -6.23 16.46
N ALA A 237 -6.11 -6.23 15.14
CA ALA A 237 -5.20 -6.98 14.26
C ALA A 237 -3.75 -6.48 14.35
N ILE A 238 -3.54 -5.17 14.51
CA ILE A 238 -2.21 -4.59 14.77
C ILE A 238 -1.65 -5.10 16.10
N GLY A 239 -2.48 -5.16 17.15
CA GLY A 239 -2.12 -5.75 18.44
C GLY A 239 -1.71 -7.22 18.33
N GLU A 240 -2.51 -8.02 17.61
CA GLU A 240 -2.26 -9.44 17.39
C GLU A 240 -1.00 -9.69 16.56
N LEU A 241 -0.72 -8.89 15.54
CA LEU A 241 0.56 -8.92 14.81
C LEU A 241 1.74 -8.61 15.74
N GLY A 242 1.59 -7.65 16.64
CA GLY A 242 2.57 -7.37 17.70
C GLY A 242 2.81 -8.57 18.62
N ARG A 243 1.74 -9.30 18.97
CA ARG A 243 1.81 -10.53 19.78
C ARG A 243 2.52 -11.64 19.00
N ILE A 244 2.16 -11.89 17.75
CA ILE A 244 2.81 -12.85 16.83
C ILE A 244 4.32 -12.62 16.82
N VAL A 245 4.74 -11.38 16.59
CA VAL A 245 6.17 -11.01 16.54
C VAL A 245 6.85 -11.23 17.90
N SER A 246 6.16 -10.97 19.00
CA SER A 246 6.68 -11.17 20.35
C SER A 246 6.85 -12.65 20.70
N GLU A 247 5.86 -13.47 20.39
CA GLU A 247 5.87 -14.92 20.62
C GLU A 247 6.90 -15.65 19.76
N ALA A 248 7.14 -15.16 18.55
CA ALA A 248 8.23 -15.64 17.70
C ALA A 248 9.63 -15.21 18.20
N GLY A 249 9.73 -14.50 19.34
CA GLY A 249 11.00 -14.01 19.88
C GLY A 249 11.64 -12.87 19.08
N ALA A 250 10.90 -12.26 18.15
CA ALA A 250 11.41 -11.29 17.18
C ALA A 250 11.18 -9.82 17.58
N ALA A 251 10.44 -9.54 18.66
CA ALA A 251 10.06 -8.17 19.05
C ALA A 251 11.23 -7.17 19.16
N ARG A 252 12.43 -7.62 19.54
CA ARG A 252 13.62 -6.76 19.68
C ARG A 252 14.36 -6.53 18.36
N SER A 253 14.18 -7.40 17.38
CA SER A 253 14.82 -7.34 16.07
C SER A 253 13.87 -6.87 14.96
N THR A 254 12.62 -6.56 15.28
CA THR A 254 11.63 -6.08 14.31
C THR A 254 11.48 -4.56 14.35
N LEU A 255 11.53 -3.93 13.17
CA LEU A 255 11.06 -2.58 12.94
C LEU A 255 9.63 -2.63 12.41
N THR A 256 8.70 -2.03 13.16
CA THR A 256 7.30 -1.92 12.74
C THR A 256 7.00 -0.52 12.25
N LEU A 257 6.35 -0.42 11.09
CA LEU A 257 5.89 0.82 10.48
C LEU A 257 4.39 0.73 10.23
N PHE A 258 3.67 1.79 10.58
CA PHE A 258 2.27 1.98 10.23
C PHE A 258 2.12 3.23 9.37
N ALA A 259 1.30 3.16 8.33
CA ALA A 259 0.88 4.30 7.54
C ALA A 259 -0.54 4.09 6.97
N SER A 260 -1.14 5.13 6.39
CA SER A 260 -2.25 4.99 5.43
C SER A 260 -1.81 5.41 4.03
N ASP A 261 -2.42 4.83 2.99
CA ASP A 261 -2.07 5.09 1.60
C ASP A 261 -2.58 6.43 1.08
N ASN A 262 -3.71 6.93 1.58
CA ASN A 262 -4.26 8.26 1.28
C ASN A 262 -5.22 8.76 2.37
N GLY A 263 -5.71 9.97 2.19
CA GLY A 263 -6.76 10.55 3.03
C GLY A 263 -8.11 9.81 2.94
N PRO A 264 -9.09 10.22 3.75
CA PRO A 264 -10.38 9.55 3.84
C PRO A 264 -11.22 9.81 2.61
N TRP A 265 -12.02 8.82 2.20
CA TRP A 265 -13.01 8.97 1.15
C TRP A 265 -14.26 9.67 1.68
N VAL A 266 -14.17 10.98 1.90
CA VAL A 266 -15.20 11.80 2.58
C VAL A 266 -16.58 11.73 1.92
N GLU A 267 -16.65 11.49 0.61
CA GLU A 267 -17.89 11.34 -0.15
C GLU A 267 -18.70 10.09 0.24
N MET A 268 -18.09 9.11 0.92
CA MET A 268 -18.77 7.89 1.40
C MET A 268 -19.46 8.07 2.76
N ALA A 269 -19.55 9.29 3.29
CA ALA A 269 -20.21 9.54 4.56
C ALA A 269 -21.66 8.98 4.59
N PRO A 270 -22.11 8.38 5.72
CA PRO A 270 -21.40 8.28 7.01
C PRO A 270 -20.38 7.12 7.10
N ALA A 271 -20.19 6.32 6.04
CA ALA A 271 -19.25 5.20 5.98
C ALA A 271 -17.80 5.63 5.62
N ALA A 272 -17.37 6.80 6.10
CA ALA A 272 -16.11 7.42 5.73
C ALA A 272 -15.31 7.89 6.96
N GLY A 273 -14.00 8.04 6.76
CA GLY A 273 -13.10 8.63 7.75
C GLY A 273 -13.15 10.14 7.82
N SER A 274 -12.36 10.68 8.74
CA SER A 274 -12.24 12.11 8.97
C SER A 274 -10.87 12.65 8.56
N ALA A 275 -10.85 13.77 7.83
CA ALA A 275 -9.63 14.53 7.58
C ALA A 275 -9.23 15.40 8.80
N GLY A 276 -10.07 15.43 9.84
CA GLY A 276 -9.92 16.31 10.99
C GLY A 276 -9.99 17.79 10.55
N PRO A 277 -9.03 18.64 10.96
CA PRO A 277 -8.99 20.05 10.57
C PRO A 277 -8.47 20.28 9.14
N LEU A 278 -8.06 19.22 8.43
CA LEU A 278 -7.41 19.34 7.13
C LEU A 278 -8.44 19.46 6.01
N ARG A 279 -8.09 20.22 4.97
CA ARG A 279 -8.97 20.43 3.81
C ARG A 279 -8.97 19.22 2.87
N GLY A 280 -10.15 18.82 2.40
CA GLY A 280 -10.31 17.77 1.38
C GLY A 280 -10.17 16.34 1.93
N GLY A 281 -10.12 15.38 1.00
CA GLY A 281 -9.97 13.95 1.29
C GLY A 281 -9.35 13.23 0.09
N LYS A 282 -9.57 11.93 -0.01
CA LYS A 282 -9.24 11.11 -1.19
C LYS A 282 -9.62 11.84 -2.48
N PHE A 283 -8.84 11.63 -3.54
CA PHE A 283 -8.94 12.32 -4.84
C PHE A 283 -8.51 13.80 -4.86
N THR A 284 -8.15 14.41 -3.74
CA THR A 284 -7.66 15.79 -3.70
C THR A 284 -6.19 15.88 -3.28
N THR A 285 -5.46 16.86 -3.83
CA THR A 285 -4.08 17.17 -3.41
C THR A 285 -4.02 18.14 -2.22
N TYR A 286 -5.17 18.46 -1.61
CA TYR A 286 -5.21 19.18 -0.35
C TYR A 286 -4.69 18.30 0.79
N GLU A 287 -4.35 18.94 1.90
CA GLU A 287 -3.77 18.31 3.08
C GLU A 287 -4.55 17.07 3.55
N GLY A 288 -5.88 17.12 3.55
CA GLY A 288 -6.72 16.00 3.96
C GLY A 288 -6.67 14.80 3.03
N GLY A 289 -6.22 14.96 1.78
CA GLY A 289 -6.08 13.88 0.81
C GLY A 289 -4.71 13.21 0.77
N ILE A 290 -3.64 13.92 1.15
CA ILE A 290 -2.26 13.44 1.04
C ILE A 290 -1.46 13.45 2.34
N ARG A 291 -1.88 14.17 3.39
CA ARG A 291 -1.25 14.06 4.71
C ARG A 291 -1.84 12.85 5.42
N ALA A 292 -1.07 11.78 5.48
CA ALA A 292 -1.50 10.50 6.05
C ALA A 292 -0.98 10.32 7.48
N LEU A 293 -1.65 9.44 8.24
CA LEU A 293 -1.15 8.96 9.52
C LEU A 293 0.10 8.11 9.30
N ALA A 294 1.10 8.28 10.16
CA ALA A 294 2.23 7.37 10.20
C ALA A 294 2.85 7.25 11.59
N GLY A 295 3.34 6.05 11.90
CA GLY A 295 4.06 5.75 13.14
C GLY A 295 5.13 4.69 12.90
N ARG A 296 6.18 4.71 13.72
CA ARG A 296 7.20 3.65 13.73
C ARG A 296 7.49 3.22 15.15
N ARG A 297 7.72 1.92 15.35
CA ARG A 297 8.26 1.38 16.60
C ARG A 297 9.56 0.67 16.32
N ALA A 298 10.58 1.06 17.10
CA ALA A 298 11.88 0.42 17.06
C ALA A 298 11.95 -0.77 18.03
N GLY A 299 12.53 -1.90 17.63
CA GLY A 299 12.97 -2.95 18.54
C GLY A 299 14.08 -2.43 19.47
N ARG A 300 14.06 -2.82 20.74
CA ARG A 300 15.07 -2.39 21.74
C ARG A 300 16.10 -3.50 22.01
N PRO A 301 17.42 -3.26 21.85
CA PRO A 301 18.46 -4.19 22.27
C PRO A 301 18.39 -4.54 23.76
N ARG A 302 18.97 -5.67 24.15
CA ARG A 302 19.25 -5.96 25.57
C ARG A 302 20.37 -5.01 26.01
N ASP A 303 20.05 -4.00 26.81
CA ASP A 303 21.06 -3.43 27.69
C ASP A 303 21.45 -4.51 28.69
N GLY A 304 22.57 -5.17 28.41
CA GLY A 304 23.31 -5.94 29.40
C GLY A 304 23.99 -4.96 30.35
N ARG A 305 23.22 -4.38 31.27
CA ARG A 305 23.67 -3.80 32.56
C ARG A 305 22.44 -3.44 33.38
N ARG A 306 22.01 -4.38 34.23
CA ARG A 306 21.34 -4.01 35.48
C ARG A 306 22.38 -3.28 36.32
N GLY A 307 22.28 -1.96 36.39
CA GLY A 307 23.03 -1.12 37.32
C GLY A 307 22.06 -0.54 38.34
N LEU A 308 21.98 -1.22 39.49
CA LEU A 308 21.57 -0.73 40.82
C LEU A 308 20.45 0.31 40.91
N ALA A 309 19.35 -0.14 41.52
CA ALA A 309 18.47 0.73 42.28
C ALA A 309 19.30 1.54 43.29
N ALA A 310 19.27 2.86 43.17
CA ALA A 310 19.58 3.77 44.25
C ALA A 310 18.37 4.68 44.44
N GLY A 311 17.55 4.33 45.44
CA GLY A 311 16.43 5.14 45.86
C GLY A 311 16.85 6.55 46.26
N ARG A 312 15.99 7.51 45.95
CA ARG A 312 15.89 8.74 46.74
C ARG A 312 14.42 8.96 47.07
N ALA A 313 14.07 8.58 48.29
CA ALA A 313 12.87 8.99 48.98
C ALA A 313 12.93 10.51 49.32
N PRO A 314 11.80 11.15 49.66
CA PRO A 314 11.65 12.59 49.60
C PRO A 314 12.05 13.26 50.92
N HIS A 315 12.83 14.34 50.85
CA HIS A 315 13.06 15.21 52.00
C HIS A 315 11.88 16.18 52.20
N ARG A 316 11.11 15.94 53.26
CA ARG A 316 10.28 16.94 53.95
C ARG A 316 11.13 17.69 54.97
N ARG A 317 10.97 19.02 55.07
CA ARG A 317 10.92 19.81 56.34
C ARG A 317 10.45 21.26 56.05
N PRO A 318 9.98 22.02 57.06
CA PRO A 318 8.63 22.60 57.03
C PRO A 318 8.56 24.14 56.99
N ALA A 319 7.31 24.60 56.94
CA ALA A 319 6.77 25.94 56.73
C ALA A 319 7.27 27.10 57.62
N ARG A 320 7.15 28.31 57.05
CA ARG A 320 6.66 29.60 57.62
C ARG A 320 6.74 30.63 56.45
N GLY A 321 5.74 31.40 56.02
CA GLY A 321 4.33 31.57 56.32
C GLY A 321 3.88 32.84 55.57
N ARG A 322 2.67 32.80 54.95
CA ARG A 322 1.83 33.93 54.47
C ARG A 322 2.46 34.81 53.36
N ASP A 323 1.88 35.06 52.18
CA ASP A 323 0.48 35.32 51.83
C ASP A 323 0.14 34.92 50.37
N SER A 324 -1.05 34.34 50.23
CA SER A 324 -2.14 34.73 49.30
C SER A 324 -1.90 34.93 47.80
N ALA A 325 -2.43 33.97 47.03
CA ALA A 325 -3.18 34.15 45.77
C ALA A 325 -2.45 34.60 44.48
N ARG A 326 -1.99 33.60 43.69
CA ARG A 326 -2.23 33.46 42.23
C ARG A 326 -1.56 32.18 41.68
N ALA A 327 -2.33 31.09 41.62
CA ALA A 327 -2.04 29.91 40.78
C ALA A 327 -2.91 30.05 39.50
N ALA A 328 -2.50 29.69 38.28
CA ALA A 328 -1.41 28.85 37.83
C ALA A 328 -0.91 29.34 36.45
N ALA A 329 0.40 29.49 36.30
CA ALA A 329 1.05 29.68 35.00
C ALA A 329 2.36 28.89 34.94
N ARG A 330 2.45 28.02 33.93
CA ARG A 330 3.62 27.54 33.18
C ARG A 330 4.95 27.40 33.95
N ARG A 331 5.41 26.16 34.12
CA ARG A 331 6.84 25.82 34.18
C ARG A 331 7.15 24.87 33.03
N GLU A 332 7.67 25.42 31.95
CA GLU A 332 8.33 24.65 30.89
C GLU A 332 9.75 24.33 31.35
N GLY A 333 10.12 23.05 31.36
CA GLY A 333 11.50 22.62 31.50
C GLY A 333 12.30 22.93 30.23
N PRO A 334 13.65 22.97 30.30
CA PRO A 334 14.47 23.29 29.14
C PRO A 334 14.27 22.23 28.03
N PRO A 335 14.32 22.63 26.74
CA PRO A 335 14.06 21.74 25.63
C PRO A 335 15.13 20.63 25.55
N PRO A 336 14.75 19.40 25.14
CA PRO A 336 15.73 18.37 24.83
C PRO A 336 16.59 18.78 23.62
N ALA A 337 17.85 18.31 23.61
CA ALA A 337 18.84 18.64 22.59
C ALA A 337 18.32 18.45 21.15
N PRO A 338 18.72 19.32 20.20
CA PRO A 338 18.16 19.32 18.86
C PRO A 338 18.50 18.01 18.14
N VAL A 339 17.47 17.34 17.63
CA VAL A 339 17.61 16.36 16.56
C VAL A 339 18.27 17.10 15.40
N ARG A 340 19.52 16.76 15.07
CA ARG A 340 20.22 17.31 13.91
C ARG A 340 19.36 17.11 12.67
N ALA A 341 18.75 18.19 12.19
CA ALA A 341 18.14 18.26 10.89
C ALA A 341 19.26 18.07 9.85
N GLU A 342 19.33 16.89 9.24
CA GLU A 342 19.98 16.77 7.93
C GLU A 342 19.20 17.71 6.99
N ARG A 343 19.86 18.76 6.51
CA ARG A 343 19.31 19.67 5.50
C ARG A 343 18.92 18.86 4.26
N GLY A 344 17.63 18.65 4.07
CA GLY A 344 17.03 17.98 2.91
C GLY A 344 15.54 17.75 3.19
N GLY A 345 14.68 18.11 2.23
CA GLY A 345 13.21 18.05 2.36
C GLY A 345 12.64 16.66 2.69
N PRO A 346 11.30 16.53 2.79
CA PRO A 346 10.64 15.33 3.32
C PRO A 346 11.09 14.08 2.56
N ALA A 347 11.85 13.22 3.22
CA ALA A 347 12.28 11.94 2.68
C ALA A 347 11.11 10.94 2.87
N PRO A 348 10.51 10.40 1.80
CA PRO A 348 9.45 9.40 1.93
C PRO A 348 9.97 8.16 2.68
N LEU A 349 9.08 7.47 3.42
CA LEU A 349 9.35 6.24 4.19
C LEU A 349 10.28 5.22 3.47
N PRO A 350 10.14 4.95 2.15
CA PRO A 350 11.07 4.11 1.42
C PRO A 350 12.51 4.65 1.41
N LEU A 351 12.76 5.97 1.40
CA LEU A 351 14.11 6.54 1.49
C LEU A 351 14.77 6.30 2.85
N LEU A 352 14.01 6.22 3.95
CA LEU A 352 14.54 5.85 5.27
C LEU A 352 14.92 4.37 5.33
N LEU A 353 14.06 3.48 4.82
CA LEU A 353 14.32 2.04 4.73
C LEU A 353 15.44 1.72 3.73
N TRP A 354 15.44 2.38 2.57
CA TRP A 354 16.42 2.23 1.51
C TRP A 354 17.79 2.81 1.88
N ARG A 355 17.84 3.98 2.53
CA ARG A 355 19.10 4.50 3.09
C ARG A 355 19.63 3.61 4.21
N HIS A 356 18.77 2.98 5.00
CA HIS A 356 19.19 2.03 6.03
C HIS A 356 19.74 0.73 5.42
N ALA A 357 19.09 0.18 4.40
CA ALA A 357 19.52 -1.02 3.70
C ALA A 357 20.80 -0.81 2.87
N ARG A 358 20.97 0.34 2.20
CA ARG A 358 22.14 0.63 1.35
C ARG A 358 23.40 1.04 2.11
N ARG A 359 23.29 1.55 3.33
CA ARG A 359 24.45 2.03 4.11
C ARG A 359 25.36 0.90 4.63
N ARG A 360 25.09 -0.38 4.33
CA ARG A 360 25.83 -1.53 4.87
C ARG A 360 26.25 -2.60 3.85
N LEU A 361 26.24 -2.28 2.56
CA LEU A 361 26.97 -3.10 1.59
C LEU A 361 28.48 -2.84 1.78
N PRO A 362 29.34 -3.88 1.84
CA PRO A 362 30.78 -3.65 1.76
C PRO A 362 31.06 -2.84 0.50
N ARG A 363 31.79 -1.72 0.66
CA ARG A 363 32.27 -0.96 -0.49
C ARG A 363 33.06 -1.94 -1.35
N ARG A 364 32.54 -2.26 -2.54
CA ARG A 364 33.37 -2.87 -3.58
C ARG A 364 34.62 -1.97 -3.73
N PRO A 365 35.84 -2.53 -3.75
CA PRO A 365 37.02 -1.74 -4.05
C PRO A 365 36.78 -1.03 -5.39
N ALA A 366 37.12 0.26 -5.42
CA ALA A 366 36.88 1.14 -6.55
C ALA A 366 37.63 0.61 -7.77
N ALA A 367 36.92 -0.02 -8.70
CA ALA A 367 37.39 -0.25 -10.06
C ALA A 367 36.19 -0.58 -10.96
N VAL A 368 35.56 0.44 -11.54
CA VAL A 368 35.07 0.46 -12.95
C VAL A 368 34.94 1.95 -13.35
N PRO A 369 35.40 2.38 -14.55
CA PRO A 369 35.43 3.78 -14.95
C PRO A 369 34.03 4.32 -15.29
N ARG A 370 33.88 5.64 -15.14
CA ARG A 370 32.71 6.43 -15.57
C ARG A 370 32.29 6.09 -17.02
N PRO A 371 31.00 5.98 -17.36
CA PRO A 371 30.61 6.00 -18.76
C PRO A 371 30.83 7.41 -19.32
N VAL A 372 31.82 7.53 -20.21
CA VAL A 372 32.09 8.71 -21.03
C VAL A 372 30.97 8.85 -22.07
N GLY A 373 29.83 9.36 -21.63
CA GLY A 373 28.72 9.76 -22.48
C GLY A 373 28.99 11.09 -23.17
N CYS A 374 30.00 11.16 -24.05
CA CYS A 374 30.11 12.19 -25.09
C CYS A 374 31.14 11.89 -26.20
N ALA A 375 31.99 10.87 -26.08
CA ALA A 375 33.01 10.60 -27.10
C ALA A 375 32.60 9.59 -28.20
N LEU A 376 31.57 8.76 -27.97
CA LEU A 376 31.20 7.69 -28.92
C LEU A 376 30.26 8.10 -30.07
N ARG A 377 29.83 9.37 -30.13
CA ARG A 377 29.08 9.90 -31.29
C ARG A 377 29.95 10.58 -32.34
N ARG A 378 31.20 10.94 -32.00
CA ARG A 378 32.17 11.51 -32.96
C ARG A 378 32.98 10.44 -33.69
N LEU A 379 33.18 9.26 -33.09
CA LEU A 379 33.95 8.16 -33.71
C LEU A 379 33.13 7.32 -34.71
N GLN A 380 31.80 7.26 -34.59
CA GLN A 380 30.92 6.57 -35.54
C GLN A 380 30.46 7.42 -36.74
N ALA A 381 30.78 8.72 -36.72
CA ALA A 381 30.59 9.65 -37.84
C ALA A 381 31.86 9.76 -38.72
N ALA A 382 33.06 9.60 -38.14
CA ALA A 382 34.32 9.62 -38.87
C ALA A 382 34.60 8.35 -39.71
N LEU A 383 33.99 7.20 -39.36
CA LEU A 383 34.20 5.93 -40.05
C LEU A 383 33.20 5.65 -41.19
N ARG A 384 32.32 6.59 -41.53
CA ARG A 384 31.41 6.49 -42.69
C ARG A 384 31.83 7.34 -43.90
N HIS A 385 32.91 8.12 -43.78
CA HIS A 385 33.40 8.98 -44.86
C HIS A 385 34.70 8.53 -45.53
N ALA A 386 35.25 7.38 -45.16
CA ALA A 386 36.42 6.80 -45.83
C ALA A 386 36.09 5.40 -46.34
N ARG A 387 35.55 5.32 -47.57
CA ARG A 387 35.84 4.28 -48.60
C ARG A 387 34.77 4.24 -49.70
N ARG A 388 35.10 4.87 -50.83
CA ARG A 388 34.80 4.47 -52.23
C ARG A 388 35.81 5.23 -53.13
N PRO A 389 36.10 4.78 -54.36
CA PRO A 389 36.43 3.43 -54.82
C PRO A 389 37.73 3.42 -55.68
N ALA A 390 38.25 2.25 -56.06
CA ALA A 390 39.16 2.12 -57.20
C ALA A 390 38.87 0.81 -57.95
N HIS A 391 38.97 0.90 -59.28
CA HIS A 391 38.48 0.01 -60.34
C HIS A 391 39.20 -1.35 -60.50
N LEU A 392 38.39 -2.39 -60.86
CA LEU A 392 38.47 -3.44 -61.93
C LEU A 392 39.83 -4.08 -62.34
N PRO A 393 39.89 -5.29 -62.99
CA PRO A 393 38.83 -5.99 -63.77
C PRO A 393 38.73 -7.55 -63.67
N GLY A 394 37.64 -8.11 -64.23
CA GLY A 394 37.66 -9.38 -65.00
C GLY A 394 36.96 -10.62 -64.41
N GLY A 395 36.03 -11.22 -65.19
CA GLY A 395 35.74 -12.67 -65.11
C GLY A 395 34.27 -13.12 -64.97
N GLU A 396 33.57 -13.19 -66.11
CA GLU A 396 32.53 -14.14 -66.58
C GLU A 396 31.54 -14.92 -65.68
N ALA A 397 30.26 -14.92 -66.15
CA ALA A 397 29.28 -16.02 -66.31
C ALA A 397 28.87 -16.91 -65.09
N ALA A 398 27.66 -17.45 -64.88
CA ALA A 398 26.29 -17.44 -65.44
C ALA A 398 25.40 -18.28 -64.41
N PRO A 399 24.16 -18.76 -64.66
CA PRO A 399 23.04 -18.56 -63.71
C PRO A 399 22.36 -19.82 -63.12
N LEU A 400 21.56 -19.64 -62.04
CA LEU A 400 20.30 -20.32 -61.62
C LEU A 400 20.23 -21.88 -61.56
N PRO A 401 19.49 -22.52 -60.60
CA PRO A 401 18.02 -22.45 -60.63
C PRO A 401 17.25 -22.59 -59.30
N ARG A 402 15.94 -22.33 -59.47
CA ARG A 402 14.80 -22.43 -58.54
C ARG A 402 14.53 -23.87 -58.04
N ARG A 403 13.98 -23.98 -56.82
CA ARG A 403 12.88 -24.90 -56.39
C ARG A 403 12.35 -24.39 -55.03
N ALA A 404 11.10 -23.91 -54.94
CA ALA A 404 9.85 -24.64 -54.73
C ALA A 404 9.72 -25.25 -53.32
N GLY A 405 8.87 -24.64 -52.48
CA GLY A 405 8.42 -25.16 -51.19
C GLY A 405 7.35 -24.25 -50.58
N ARG A 406 6.08 -24.64 -50.74
CA ARG A 406 4.88 -23.91 -50.30
C ARG A 406 4.71 -24.00 -48.78
N GLY A 407 4.54 -22.86 -48.11
CA GLY A 407 3.98 -22.77 -46.76
C GLY A 407 2.66 -21.99 -46.79
N ARG A 408 1.56 -22.63 -46.37
CA ARG A 408 0.27 -21.97 -46.11
C ARG A 408 0.41 -21.12 -44.84
N VAL A 409 0.04 -19.85 -44.92
CA VAL A 409 -0.25 -18.99 -43.75
C VAL A 409 -1.73 -18.62 -43.85
N GLU A 410 -2.55 -19.12 -42.92
CA GLU A 410 -3.92 -18.66 -42.73
C GLU A 410 -3.93 -17.28 -42.07
N ALA A 411 -4.69 -16.36 -42.66
CA ALA A 411 -4.88 -15.01 -42.18
C ALA A 411 -6.00 -14.94 -41.12
N ALA A 412 -5.77 -14.18 -40.05
CA ALA A 412 -6.74 -13.89 -38.99
C ALA A 412 -7.98 -13.11 -39.51
N PRO A 413 -9.17 -13.29 -38.91
CA PRO A 413 -10.39 -12.61 -39.36
C PRO A 413 -10.41 -11.13 -38.95
N ARG A 414 -10.74 -10.25 -39.92
CA ARG A 414 -10.94 -8.81 -39.72
C ARG A 414 -12.27 -8.51 -39.00
N ALA A 415 -12.24 -7.53 -38.10
CA ALA A 415 -13.39 -7.00 -37.36
C ALA A 415 -14.48 -6.37 -38.28
N PRO A 416 -15.77 -6.41 -37.89
CA PRO A 416 -16.85 -5.93 -38.75
C PRO A 416 -16.98 -4.39 -38.77
N PRO A 417 -17.50 -3.80 -39.86
CA PRO A 417 -17.53 -2.36 -40.04
C PRO A 417 -18.54 -1.66 -39.11
N ARG A 418 -18.14 -0.45 -38.65
CA ARG A 418 -18.76 0.42 -37.63
C ARG A 418 -20.27 0.71 -37.76
N ARG A 419 -20.92 0.34 -38.87
CA ARG A 419 -22.38 0.54 -39.07
C ARG A 419 -23.25 -0.52 -38.38
N ARG A 420 -22.79 -1.76 -38.17
CA ARG A 420 -23.57 -2.80 -37.46
C ARG A 420 -23.63 -2.57 -35.94
N ALA A 421 -22.55 -2.04 -35.34
CA ALA A 421 -22.50 -1.74 -33.91
C ALA A 421 -23.50 -0.64 -33.50
N ARG A 422 -23.67 0.41 -34.31
CA ARG A 422 -24.63 1.49 -34.04
C ARG A 422 -26.10 1.04 -34.08
N ARG A 423 -26.46 0.08 -34.95
CA ARG A 423 -27.82 -0.48 -35.01
C ARG A 423 -28.16 -1.34 -33.78
N LEU A 424 -27.18 -2.10 -33.26
CA LEU A 424 -27.36 -2.92 -32.05
C LEU A 424 -27.48 -2.05 -30.78
N LEU A 425 -26.73 -0.95 -30.68
CA LEU A 425 -26.86 0.03 -29.60
C LEU A 425 -28.23 0.74 -29.60
N ALA A 426 -28.73 1.11 -30.78
CA ALA A 426 -30.05 1.74 -30.90
C ALA A 426 -31.22 0.78 -30.55
N LEU A 427 -31.07 -0.52 -30.85
CA LEU A 427 -32.06 -1.53 -30.48
C LEU A 427 -32.06 -1.84 -28.97
N ARG A 428 -30.88 -1.83 -28.31
CA ARG A 428 -30.77 -1.95 -26.84
C ARG A 428 -31.37 -0.75 -26.11
N GLY A 429 -31.16 0.48 -26.60
CA GLY A 429 -31.76 1.69 -26.00
C GLY A 429 -33.30 1.66 -26.01
N ARG A 430 -33.91 1.23 -27.11
CA ARG A 430 -35.38 1.12 -27.22
C ARG A 430 -35.98 0.00 -26.36
N ALA A 431 -35.22 -1.03 -26.02
CA ALA A 431 -35.67 -2.11 -25.14
C ALA A 431 -35.67 -1.67 -23.67
N LEU A 432 -34.69 -0.85 -23.25
CA LEU A 432 -34.59 -0.30 -21.90
C LEU A 432 -35.68 0.74 -21.62
N ASP A 433 -35.98 1.64 -22.57
CA ASP A 433 -37.08 2.61 -22.41
C ASP A 433 -38.45 1.93 -22.25
N ARG A 434 -38.68 0.81 -22.94
CA ARG A 434 -39.93 0.04 -22.83
C ARG A 434 -40.04 -0.71 -21.50
N ALA A 435 -38.91 -1.08 -20.90
CA ALA A 435 -38.88 -1.70 -19.58
C ALA A 435 -39.15 -0.67 -18.48
N ASP A 436 -38.57 0.54 -18.58
CA ASP A 436 -38.77 1.61 -17.60
C ASP A 436 -40.22 2.15 -17.62
N GLN A 437 -40.83 2.26 -18.80
CA GLN A 437 -42.26 2.63 -18.93
C GLN A 437 -43.21 1.57 -18.34
N ARG A 438 -42.84 0.28 -18.36
CA ARG A 438 -43.62 -0.80 -17.74
C ARG A 438 -43.49 -0.80 -16.21
N LEU A 439 -42.32 -0.45 -15.68
CA LEU A 439 -42.08 -0.31 -14.24
C LEU A 439 -42.82 0.89 -13.64
N ARG A 440 -42.84 2.03 -14.34
CA ARG A 440 -43.58 3.23 -13.91
C ARG A 440 -45.10 3.05 -13.90
N ARG A 441 -45.65 2.23 -14.81
CA ARG A 441 -47.08 1.88 -14.81
C ARG A 441 -47.48 0.91 -13.68
N ARG A 442 -46.54 0.13 -13.15
CA ARG A 442 -46.78 -0.78 -12.02
C ARG A 442 -46.65 -0.12 -10.65
N SER A 443 -45.95 1.02 -10.57
CA SER A 443 -45.68 1.73 -9.31
C SER A 443 -46.62 2.92 -9.03
N GLY A 444 -47.52 3.25 -9.97
CA GLY A 444 -48.51 4.33 -9.81
C GLY A 444 -49.89 3.90 -9.27
N GLY A 445 -50.05 2.63 -8.85
CA GLY A 445 -51.36 2.07 -8.46
C GLY A 445 -51.73 2.16 -6.97
N ASP A 446 -50.77 2.38 -6.06
CA ASP A 446 -50.99 2.16 -4.61
C ASP A 446 -50.84 3.41 -3.73
N ALA A 447 -50.99 4.62 -4.29
CA ALA A 447 -50.85 5.87 -3.54
C ALA A 447 -52.13 6.72 -3.48
N ALA A 448 -53.31 6.09 -3.46
CA ALA A 448 -54.59 6.76 -3.27
C ALA A 448 -55.54 5.92 -2.42
N GLY A 449 -55.25 5.77 -1.12
CA GLY A 449 -56.15 5.02 -0.25
C GLY A 449 -55.68 4.79 1.18
N GLN A 450 -55.15 5.81 1.88
CA GLN A 450 -54.99 5.72 3.34
C GLN A 450 -54.72 7.11 3.97
N GLN A 451 -55.72 7.99 3.92
CA GLN A 451 -55.81 9.13 4.82
C GLN A 451 -57.29 9.50 4.96
N ARG A 452 -57.99 8.89 5.92
CA ARG A 452 -59.23 9.36 6.57
C ARG A 452 -59.75 8.29 7.54
N SER A 453 -59.33 8.38 8.79
CA SER A 453 -60.18 8.18 10.00
C SER A 453 -59.30 8.02 11.24
N ALA A 454 -59.31 9.03 12.12
CA ALA A 454 -59.27 8.89 13.58
C ALA A 454 -59.03 10.27 14.22
N SER A 455 -60.11 11.05 14.32
CA SER A 455 -60.25 12.10 15.32
C SER A 455 -61.53 11.80 16.10
N ARG A 456 -61.34 11.25 17.32
CA ARG A 456 -62.02 11.50 18.63
C ARG A 456 -63.52 11.84 18.70
N PRO A 457 -64.23 11.56 19.82
CA PRO A 457 -63.76 11.55 21.22
C PRO A 457 -63.46 10.18 21.82
#